data_AF-A0A1T5LNP5-F1
#
_entry.id   AF-A0A1T5LNP5-F1
#
_cell.length_a   1.000
_cell.length_b   1.000
_cell.length_c   1.000
_cell.angle_alpha   90.00
_cell.angle_beta   90.00
_cell.angle_gamma   90.00
#
_symmetry.space_group_name_H-M   'P 1'
#
loop_
_entity.id
_entity.type
_entity.pdbx_description
1 polymer ?
#
loop_
_entity_poly.entity_id
_entity_poly.type
_entity_poly.pdbx_seq_one_letter_code
_entity_poly.pdbx_strand_id
1 'polypeptide(L)' 'MSYRAPADNIYKEGTFITAKEDPDVQLVITKYMQRIYYCAVVGNAERKELAYFERELIAPANA' A
#
# COMPACT_ATOMS: atom_id res chain seq x y z
N MET A 1 -18.11 2.16 -26.24
CA MET A 1 -18.03 2.28 -24.78
C MET A 1 -16.56 2.21 -24.38
N SER A 2 -15.99 3.30 -23.88
CA SER A 2 -14.59 3.33 -23.45
C SER A 2 -14.50 2.71 -22.07
N TYR A 3 -14.26 1.40 -22.00
CA TYR A 3 -13.87 0.74 -20.77
C TYR A 3 -12.48 1.26 -20.37
N ARG A 4 -12.43 2.38 -19.64
CA ARG A 4 -11.26 2.67 -18.80
C ARG A 4 -11.19 1.49 -17.84
N ALA A 5 -10.28 0.56 -18.09
CA ALA A 5 -9.94 -0.45 -17.11
C ALA A 5 -9.67 0.30 -15.80
N PRO A 6 -10.33 -0.08 -14.68
CA PRO A 6 -9.98 0.51 -13.41
C PRO A 6 -8.50 0.26 -13.21
N ALA A 7 -7.74 1.32 -12.94
CA ALA A 7 -6.34 1.17 -12.59
C ALA A 7 -6.29 0.36 -11.30
N ASP A 8 -6.03 -0.94 -11.45
CA ASP A 8 -5.95 -1.90 -10.35
C ASP A 8 -4.87 -1.49 -9.33
N ASN A 9 -3.84 -0.78 -9.82
CA ASN A 9 -2.82 -0.13 -9.01
C ASN A 9 -3.20 1.34 -8.69
N ILE A 10 -3.73 1.57 -7.50
CA ILE A 10 -4.10 2.89 -6.97
C ILE A 10 -2.87 3.60 -6.40
N TYR A 11 -1.97 2.86 -5.74
CA TYR A 11 -0.88 3.42 -4.96
C TYR A 11 0.48 3.04 -5.55
N LYS A 12 1.30 4.03 -5.90
CA LYS A 12 2.62 3.80 -6.48
C LYS A 12 3.62 3.27 -5.45
N GLU A 13 4.62 2.55 -5.92
CA GLU A 13 5.79 2.18 -5.13
C GLU A 13 6.48 3.45 -4.60
N GLY A 14 6.94 3.41 -3.34
CA GLY A 14 7.45 4.56 -2.60
C GLY A 14 6.35 5.39 -1.91
N THR A 15 5.07 5.09 -2.10
CA THR A 15 3.98 5.78 -1.40
C THR A 15 3.95 5.35 0.07
N PHE A 16 3.98 6.34 0.96
CA PHE A 16 3.78 6.11 2.39
C PHE A 16 2.29 5.92 2.67
N ILE A 17 1.93 4.84 3.36
CA ILE A 17 0.56 4.50 3.71
C ILE A 17 0.53 3.96 5.14
N THR A 18 -0.67 3.75 5.67
CA THR A 18 -0.86 3.03 6.93
C THR A 18 -1.87 1.90 6.72
N ALA A 19 -1.78 0.84 7.53
CA ALA A 19 -2.75 -0.24 7.51
C ALA A 19 -3.88 0.05 8.50
N LYS A 20 -5.10 -0.42 8.21
CA LYS A 20 -6.22 -0.36 9.16
C LYS A 20 -6.01 -1.22 10.39
N GLU A 21 -5.26 -2.31 10.25
CA GLU A 21 -4.89 -3.18 11.37
C GLU A 21 -3.98 -2.45 12.36
N ASP A 22 -2.97 -1.72 11.85
CA ASP A 22 -2.01 -0.96 12.63
C ASP A 22 -1.83 0.46 12.03
N PRO A 23 -2.69 1.42 12.39
CA PRO A 23 -2.59 2.79 11.89
C PRO A 23 -1.40 3.56 12.49
N ASP A 24 -0.80 3.05 13.56
CA ASP A 24 0.38 3.62 14.23
C ASP A 24 1.68 3.33 13.46
N VAL A 25 1.67 2.29 12.62
CA VAL A 25 2.84 1.87 11.84
C VAL A 25 2.80 2.50 10.45
N GLN A 26 3.79 3.33 10.18
CA GLN A 26 3.98 3.88 8.84
C GLN A 26 4.60 2.83 7.92
N LEU A 27 3.95 2.60 6.79
CA LEU A 27 4.33 1.62 5.79
C LEU A 27 4.71 2.36 4.50
N VAL A 28 5.59 1.77 3.70
CA VAL A 28 5.92 2.25 2.36
C VAL A 28 5.68 1.13 1.36
N ILE A 29 4.95 1.41 0.29
CA ILE A 29 4.69 0.41 -0.74
C ILE A 29 5.99 0.12 -1.47
N THR A 30 6.48 -1.11 -1.38
CA THR A 30 7.66 -1.56 -2.11
C THR A 30 7.29 -2.15 -3.45
N LYS A 31 6.14 -2.83 -3.52
CA LYS A 31 5.72 -3.57 -4.71
C LYS A 31 4.21 -3.74 -4.78
N TYR A 32 3.66 -3.77 -5.99
CA TYR A 32 2.28 -4.19 -6.23
C TYR A 32 2.24 -5.40 -7.16
N MET A 33 1.69 -6.52 -6.69
CA MET A 33 1.57 -7.75 -7.45
C MET A 33 0.26 -8.46 -7.14
N GLN A 34 -0.44 -8.96 -8.16
CA GLN A 34 -1.67 -9.76 -8.00
C GLN A 34 -2.73 -9.11 -7.09
N ARG A 35 -2.93 -7.78 -7.18
CA ARG A 35 -3.85 -7.02 -6.31
C ARG A 35 -3.47 -6.95 -4.83
N ILE A 36 -2.22 -7.27 -4.53
CA ILE A 36 -1.63 -7.22 -3.20
C ILE A 36 -0.54 -6.16 -3.23
N TYR A 37 -0.61 -5.25 -2.26
CA TYR A 37 0.42 -4.27 -2.00
C TYR A 37 1.38 -4.85 -0.97
N TYR A 38 2.64 -5.00 -1.37
CA TYR A 38 3.72 -5.31 -0.47
C TYR A 38 4.24 -4.00 0.09
N CYS A 39 4.29 -3.93 1.41
CA CYS A 39 4.67 -2.74 2.12
C CYS A 39 5.80 -3.08 3.11
N ALA A 40 6.80 -2.22 3.18
CA ALA A 40 7.85 -2.29 4.18
C ALA A 40 7.55 -1.30 5.32
N VAL A 41 7.92 -1.67 6.55
CA VAL A 41 7.78 -0.79 7.71
C VAL A 41 8.86 0.29 7.65
N VAL A 42 8.44 1.56 7.68
CA VAL A 42 9.36 2.70 7.69
C VAL A 42 10.12 2.70 9.02
N GLY A 43 11.44 2.67 8.94
CA GLY A 43 12.32 2.65 10.13
C GLY A 43 12.71 1.25 10.62
N ASN A 44 12.18 0.18 10.03
CA ASN A 44 12.60 -1.19 10.35
C ASN A 44 12.76 -2.03 9.07
N ALA A 45 13.91 -1.87 8.42
CA ALA A 45 14.28 -2.60 7.21
C ALA A 45 14.45 -4.11 7.42
N GLU A 46 14.59 -4.58 8.67
CA GLU A 46 14.70 -6.00 9.02
C GLU A 46 13.34 -6.71 9.16
N ARG A 47 12.22 -5.99 9.19
CA ARG A 47 10.90 -6.61 9.26
C ARG A 47 10.49 -7.12 7.87
N LYS A 48 9.91 -8.33 7.84
CA LYS A 48 9.30 -8.93 6.64
C LYS A 48 8.37 -7.92 5.97
N GLU A 49 8.40 -7.89 4.64
CA GLU A 49 7.41 -7.16 3.84
C GLU A 49 6.01 -7.66 4.20
N LEU A 50 5.14 -6.72 4.55
CA LEU A 50 3.76 -6.97 4.92
C LEU A 50 2.90 -6.88 3.66
N ALA A 51 2.03 -7.86 3.48
CA ALA A 51 1.16 -7.97 2.32
C ALA A 51 -0.24 -7.50 2.71
N TYR A 52 -0.72 -6.45 2.06
CA TYR A 52 -2.02 -5.85 2.34
C TYR A 52 -2.90 -5.76 1.10
N PHE A 53 -4.20 -5.94 1.30
CA PHE A 53 -5.19 -5.63 0.27
C PHE A 53 -5.51 -4.14 0.24
N GLU A 54 -5.91 -3.61 -0.92
CA GLU A 54 -6.34 -2.22 -1.09
C GLU A 54 -7.33 -1.75 0.00
N ARG A 55 -8.32 -2.57 0.34
CA ARG A 55 -9.34 -2.28 1.35
C ARG A 55 -8.83 -2.19 2.79
N GLU A 56 -7.67 -2.76 3.06
CA GLU A 56 -6.99 -2.75 4.37
C GLU A 56 -6.05 -1.57 4.49
N LEU A 57 -5.68 -0.95 3.37
CA LEU A 57 -4.86 0.22 3.35
C LEU A 57 -5.68 1.48 3.61
N ILE A 58 -5.09 2.38 4.37
CA ILE A 58 -5.58 3.74 4.56
C ILE A 58 -4.83 4.61 3.57
N ALA A 59 -5.57 5.28 2.69
CA ALA A 59 -5.00 6.21 1.74
C ALA A 59 -4.16 7.27 2.49
N PRO A 60 -2.97 7.65 1.97
CA PRO A 60 -2.20 8.73 2.57
C PRO A 60 -3.07 9.97 2.63
N ALA A 61 -3.25 10.52 3.82
CA ALA A 61 -3.94 11.78 4.03
C ALA A 61 -3.08 12.93 3.49
N ASN A 62 -2.97 13.03 2.17
CA ASN A 62 -2.57 14.25 1.48
C ASN A 62 -3.66 14.55 0.46
N ALA A 63 -4.54 15.45 0.89
CA ALA A 63 -5.52 16.15 0.05
C ALA A 63 -4.83 17.03 -0.99
#